data_AF-A0A058ZN72-F1
#
_entry.id   AF-A0A058ZN72-F1
#
_cell.length_a   1.000
_cell.length_b   1.000
_cell.length_c   1.000
_cell.angle_alpha   90.00
_cell.angle_beta   90.00
_cell.angle_gamma   90.00
#
_symmetry.space_group_name_H-M   'P 1'
#
loop_
_entity.id
_entity.type
_entity.pdbx_description
1 polymer ?
#
loop_
_entity_poly.entity_id
_entity_poly.type
_entity_poly.pdbx_seq_one_letter_code
_entity_poly.pdbx_strand_id
1 'polypeptide(L)'
;MRAAIIGAAAILLTEQASAGAFDGTYRQGPETDCTLLGQDGGALRIQDNLFEGVENTCQMENPVDVRDMDAVLFDMKCSGEGEPWQARALFMRAADAGLIMVWNGYAFKYDLCPAPGAETTGATGEEAETPAN
;
A
#
# COMPACT_ATOMS: atom_id res chain seq x y z
N MET A 1 2.97 53.25 -34.90
CA MET A 1 3.22 51.82 -34.60
C MET A 1 3.10 51.65 -33.09
N ARG A 2 2.00 51.07 -32.59
CA ARG A 2 1.82 50.75 -31.17
C ARG A 2 2.03 49.25 -31.01
N ALA A 3 3.14 48.85 -30.39
CA ALA A 3 3.42 47.46 -30.09
C ALA A 3 2.47 47.00 -28.98
N ALA A 4 1.54 46.10 -29.30
CA ALA A 4 0.76 45.40 -28.31
C ALA A 4 1.59 44.20 -27.83
N ILE A 5 2.18 44.33 -26.65
CA ILE A 5 2.83 43.22 -25.96
C ILE A 5 1.71 42.36 -25.37
N ILE A 6 1.35 41.29 -26.06
CA ILE A 6 0.43 40.26 -25.56
C ILE A 6 1.24 39.42 -24.56
N GLY A 7 1.09 39.72 -23.27
CA GLY A 7 1.67 38.93 -22.19
C GLY A 7 0.98 37.58 -22.12
N ALA A 8 1.70 36.52 -22.50
CA ALA A 8 1.27 35.14 -22.28
C ALA A 8 1.38 34.81 -20.78
N ALA A 9 0.24 34.79 -20.08
CA ALA A 9 0.15 34.28 -18.72
C ALA A 9 0.21 32.74 -18.78
N ALA A 10 1.36 32.16 -18.43
CA ALA A 10 1.52 30.72 -18.29
C ALA A 10 0.79 30.25 -17.02
N ILE A 11 -0.30 29.52 -17.20
CA ILE A 11 -1.05 28.87 -16.12
C ILE A 11 -0.26 27.61 -15.72
N LEU A 12 0.38 27.62 -14.56
CA LEU A 12 1.00 26.44 -13.96
C LEU A 12 -0.14 25.52 -13.48
N LEU A 13 -0.40 24.45 -14.23
CA LEU A 13 -1.27 23.37 -13.77
C LEU A 13 -0.50 22.63 -12.67
N THR A 14 -0.96 22.78 -11.42
CA THR A 14 -0.45 21.96 -10.32
C THR A 14 -1.10 20.58 -10.46
N GLU A 15 -0.34 19.61 -10.95
CA GLU A 15 -0.74 18.20 -10.87
C GLU A 15 -0.78 17.81 -9.39
N GLN A 16 -1.97 17.78 -8.83
CA GLN A 16 -2.19 17.20 -7.52
C GLN A 16 -1.99 15.70 -7.68
N ALA A 17 -0.80 15.22 -7.30
CA ALA A 17 -0.57 13.81 -7.03
C ALA A 17 -1.52 13.41 -5.89
N SER A 18 -2.72 12.95 -6.26
CA SER A 18 -3.64 12.34 -5.32
C SER A 18 -3.03 11.00 -4.97
N ALA A 19 -2.62 10.83 -3.72
CA ALA A 19 -2.36 9.49 -3.20
C ALA A 19 -3.56 8.60 -3.55
N GLY A 20 -3.28 7.42 -4.07
CA GLY A 20 -4.28 6.40 -4.33
C GLY A 20 -5.05 6.06 -3.06
N ALA A 21 -6.30 5.62 -3.22
CA ALA A 21 -7.20 5.39 -2.09
C ALA A 21 -6.61 4.41 -1.07
N PHE A 22 -5.71 3.51 -1.48
CA PHE A 22 -5.08 2.51 -0.62
C PHE A 22 -3.56 2.65 -0.56
N ASP A 23 -3.01 3.83 -0.89
CA ASP A 23 -1.57 4.04 -0.83
C ASP A 23 -1.04 3.83 0.60
N GLY A 24 0.02 3.05 0.72
CA GLY A 24 0.62 2.70 2.00
C GLY A 24 1.57 1.51 1.94
N THR A 25 2.33 1.33 3.02
CA THR A 25 3.15 0.14 3.25
C THR A 25 2.51 -0.67 4.36
N TYR A 26 2.31 -1.97 4.14
CA TYR A 26 1.56 -2.82 5.04
C TYR A 26 2.33 -4.08 5.41
N ARG A 27 2.19 -4.51 6.67
CA ARG A 27 2.77 -5.75 7.19
C ARG A 27 1.79 -6.91 7.17
N GLN A 28 2.32 -8.10 6.87
CA GLN A 28 1.56 -9.36 6.81
C GLN A 28 1.42 -10.03 8.17
N GLY A 29 2.34 -9.72 9.08
CA GLY A 29 2.28 -10.14 10.47
C GLY A 29 3.24 -9.31 11.34
N PRO A 30 3.30 -9.59 12.65
CA PRO A 30 4.16 -8.86 13.59
C PRO A 30 5.65 -8.92 13.24
N GLU A 31 6.09 -10.02 12.63
CA GLU A 31 7.49 -10.27 12.27
C GLU A 31 7.90 -9.69 10.90
N THR A 32 6.99 -9.00 10.21
CA THR A 32 7.30 -8.42 8.90
C THR A 32 8.30 -7.27 9.04
N ASP A 33 9.38 -7.32 8.27
CA ASP A 33 10.32 -6.20 8.15
C ASP A 33 9.73 -5.12 7.25
N CYS A 34 9.25 -4.03 7.87
CA CYS A 34 8.67 -2.89 7.18
C CYS A 34 9.66 -2.09 6.31
N THR A 35 10.96 -2.36 6.41
CA THR A 35 12.00 -1.73 5.59
C THR A 35 12.30 -2.50 4.31
N LEU A 36 11.90 -3.77 4.25
CA LEU A 36 12.04 -4.63 3.07
C LEU A 36 10.71 -4.65 2.31
N LEU A 37 10.72 -4.23 1.05
CA LEU A 37 9.52 -4.21 0.21
C LEU A 37 9.54 -5.38 -0.78
N GLY A 38 8.41 -6.10 -0.88
CA GLY A 38 8.16 -7.10 -1.92
C GLY A 38 9.06 -8.34 -1.89
N GLN A 39 9.78 -8.56 -0.80
CA GLN A 39 10.67 -9.70 -0.58
C GLN A 39 10.11 -10.62 0.51
N ASP A 40 10.65 -11.83 0.63
CA ASP A 40 10.34 -12.75 1.71
C ASP A 40 10.53 -12.11 3.09
N GLY A 41 9.49 -12.20 3.92
CA GLY A 41 9.44 -11.54 5.23
C GLY A 41 9.26 -10.02 5.19
N GLY A 42 9.18 -9.42 4.00
CA GLY A 42 9.00 -7.99 3.79
C GLY A 42 7.55 -7.53 3.77
N ALA A 43 7.39 -6.21 3.85
CA ALA A 43 6.12 -5.52 3.70
C ALA A 43 5.68 -5.47 2.23
N LEU A 44 4.36 -5.35 2.06
CA LEU A 44 3.75 -5.03 0.78
C LEU A 44 3.57 -3.51 0.67
N ARG A 45 3.59 -3.00 -0.56
CA ARG A 45 3.35 -1.58 -0.83
C ARG A 45 2.27 -1.39 -1.87
N ILE A 46 1.44 -0.39 -1.66
CA ILE A 46 0.55 0.16 -2.67
C ILE A 46 0.97 1.60 -2.89
N GLN A 47 1.28 1.94 -4.13
CA GLN A 47 1.59 3.30 -4.52
C GLN A 47 1.17 3.52 -5.98
N ASP A 48 0.44 4.59 -6.27
CA ASP A 48 0.10 4.99 -7.63
C ASP A 48 -0.58 3.86 -8.45
N ASN A 49 -1.50 3.12 -7.82
CA ASN A 49 -2.17 1.93 -8.37
C ASN A 49 -1.25 0.75 -8.71
N LEU A 50 -0.03 0.72 -8.15
CA LEU A 50 0.86 -0.43 -8.19
C LEU A 50 0.80 -1.18 -6.86
N PHE A 51 0.43 -2.46 -6.89
CA PHE A 51 0.55 -3.37 -5.76
C PHE A 51 1.88 -4.12 -5.86
N GLU A 52 2.79 -3.89 -4.92
CA GLU A 52 4.04 -4.61 -4.73
C GLU A 52 3.86 -5.61 -3.59
N GLY A 53 3.51 -6.84 -3.93
CA GLY A 53 3.42 -7.98 -3.02
C GLY A 53 4.76 -8.72 -2.91
N VAL A 54 4.78 -9.77 -2.09
CA VAL A 54 5.96 -10.65 -1.97
C VAL A 54 6.11 -11.45 -3.25
N GLU A 55 7.22 -11.25 -3.95
CA GLU A 55 7.57 -11.93 -5.21
C GLU A 55 6.66 -11.61 -6.41
N ASN A 56 5.70 -10.69 -6.25
CA ASN A 56 4.79 -10.31 -7.32
C ASN A 56 4.46 -8.82 -7.31
N THR A 57 4.28 -8.27 -8.50
CA THR A 57 3.81 -6.89 -8.71
C THR A 57 2.57 -6.92 -9.58
N CYS A 58 1.56 -6.11 -9.24
CA CYS A 58 0.32 -6.03 -10.00
C CYS A 58 -0.07 -4.57 -10.27
N GLN A 59 -0.38 -4.25 -11.53
CA GLN A 59 -1.07 -3.01 -11.87
C GLN A 59 -2.55 -3.13 -11.52
N MET A 60 -3.07 -2.17 -10.76
CA MET A 60 -4.46 -2.09 -10.33
C MET A 60 -5.25 -1.24 -11.33
N GLU A 61 -6.18 -1.85 -12.04
CA GLU A 61 -6.95 -1.22 -13.11
C GLU A 61 -8.45 -1.33 -12.86
N ASN A 62 -9.23 -0.56 -13.62
CA ASN A 62 -10.69 -0.64 -13.67
C ASN A 62 -11.36 -0.64 -12.27
N PRO A 63 -11.14 0.40 -11.44
CA PRO A 63 -11.73 0.46 -10.11
C PRO A 63 -13.26 0.41 -10.17
N VAL A 64 -13.85 -0.45 -9.35
CA VAL A 64 -15.29 -0.53 -9.12
C VAL A 64 -15.58 -0.36 -7.64
N ASP A 65 -16.24 0.73 -7.29
CA ASP A 65 -16.62 1.03 -5.90
C ASP A 65 -17.64 0.01 -5.37
N VAL A 66 -17.44 -0.42 -4.14
CA VAL A 66 -18.42 -1.24 -3.41
C VAL A 66 -19.35 -0.32 -2.65
N ARG A 67 -20.65 -0.40 -2.97
CA ARG A 67 -21.67 0.48 -2.41
C ARG A 67 -21.69 0.41 -0.87
N ASP A 68 -21.70 1.59 -0.25
CA ASP A 68 -21.80 1.79 1.20
C ASP A 68 -20.64 1.15 2.00
N MET A 69 -19.46 1.01 1.37
CA MET A 69 -18.24 0.48 1.99
C MET A 69 -17.02 1.31 1.56
N ASP A 70 -15.99 1.41 2.42
CA ASP A 70 -14.68 1.96 2.02
C ASP A 70 -13.86 0.87 1.32
N ALA A 71 -14.36 0.42 0.16
CA ALA A 71 -13.82 -0.69 -0.59
C ALA A 71 -13.96 -0.52 -2.10
N VAL A 72 -12.95 -1.01 -2.83
CA VAL A 72 -12.88 -0.96 -4.30
C VAL A 72 -12.40 -2.31 -4.82
N LEU A 73 -13.06 -2.79 -5.87
CA LEU A 73 -12.68 -3.97 -6.63
C LEU A 73 -11.81 -3.56 -7.82
N PHE A 74 -10.64 -4.18 -7.96
CA PHE A 74 -9.70 -3.89 -9.06
C PHE A 74 -9.47 -5.12 -9.93
N ASP A 75 -9.28 -4.87 -11.22
CA ASP A 75 -8.64 -5.83 -12.13
C ASP A 75 -7.12 -5.73 -11.94
N MET A 76 -6.47 -6.85 -11.65
CA MET A 76 -5.05 -6.92 -11.32
C MET A 76 -4.28 -7.52 -12.50
N LYS A 77 -3.39 -6.75 -13.13
CA LYS A 77 -2.43 -7.28 -14.13
C LYS A 77 -1.09 -7.54 -13.45
N CYS A 78 -0.81 -8.80 -13.17
CA CYS A 78 0.30 -9.22 -12.33
C CYS A 78 1.47 -9.80 -13.11
N SER A 79 2.67 -9.63 -12.55
CA SER A 79 3.93 -10.25 -12.96
C SER A 79 4.69 -10.70 -11.71
N GLY A 80 5.42 -11.81 -11.80
CA GLY A 80 6.20 -12.40 -10.72
C GLY A 80 7.09 -13.51 -11.28
N GLU A 81 7.38 -14.53 -10.47
CA GLU A 81 8.06 -15.72 -11.00
C GLU A 81 7.15 -16.48 -11.98
N GLY A 82 7.48 -16.40 -13.27
CA GLY A 82 6.74 -17.07 -14.35
C GLY A 82 6.09 -16.09 -15.33
N GLU A 83 4.97 -16.51 -15.90
CA GLU A 83 4.26 -15.73 -16.92
C GLU A 83 3.30 -14.71 -16.29
N PRO A 84 3.09 -13.54 -16.91
CA PRO A 84 2.09 -12.58 -16.46
C PRO A 84 0.69 -13.20 -16.38
N TRP A 85 -0.08 -12.81 -15.37
CA TRP A 85 -1.45 -13.27 -15.19
C TRP A 85 -2.41 -12.14 -14.85
N GLN A 86 -3.70 -12.43 -14.96
CA GLN A 86 -4.76 -11.53 -14.52
C GLN A 86 -5.47 -12.12 -13.32
N ALA A 87 -5.78 -11.25 -12.36
CA ALA A 87 -6.56 -11.58 -11.19
C ALA A 87 -7.55 -10.44 -10.91
N ARG A 88 -8.39 -10.64 -9.90
CA ARG A 88 -9.28 -9.61 -9.39
C ARG A 88 -9.23 -9.67 -7.87
N ALA A 89 -9.07 -8.51 -7.25
CA ALA A 89 -9.01 -8.41 -5.81
C ALA A 89 -9.78 -7.18 -5.32
N LEU A 90 -10.45 -7.35 -4.18
CA LEU A 90 -11.13 -6.28 -3.47
C LEU A 90 -10.20 -5.75 -2.39
N PHE A 91 -10.04 -4.44 -2.35
CA PHE A 91 -9.28 -3.71 -1.34
C PHE A 91 -10.26 -2.90 -0.50
N MET A 92 -10.11 -2.94 0.82
CA MET A 92 -10.97 -2.26 1.78
C MET A 92 -10.15 -1.71 2.92
N ARG A 93 -10.45 -0.51 3.42
CA ARG A 93 -9.82 -0.05 4.67
C ARG A 93 -10.31 -0.86 5.85
N ALA A 94 -9.37 -1.36 6.64
CA ALA A 94 -9.67 -1.93 7.93
C ALA A 94 -10.06 -0.82 8.93
N ALA A 95 -10.78 -1.19 9.99
CA ALA A 95 -11.22 -0.24 11.02
C ALA A 95 -10.07 0.44 11.77
N ASP A 96 -8.89 -0.17 11.78
CA ASP A 96 -7.66 0.29 12.41
C ASP A 96 -6.65 0.90 11.40
N ALA A 97 -7.16 1.46 10.30
CA ALA A 97 -6.40 2.05 9.20
C ALA A 97 -5.54 1.07 8.38
N GLY A 98 -5.54 -0.23 8.71
CA GLY A 98 -4.96 -1.28 7.89
C GLY A 98 -5.69 -1.53 6.57
N LEU A 99 -5.33 -2.61 5.90
CA LEU A 99 -5.89 -3.04 4.64
C LEU A 99 -6.54 -4.42 4.79
N ILE A 100 -7.76 -4.57 4.29
CA ILE A 100 -8.38 -5.87 4.03
C ILE A 100 -8.29 -6.12 2.53
N MET A 101 -7.67 -7.22 2.14
CA MET A 101 -7.59 -7.68 0.75
C MET A 101 -8.33 -8.99 0.60
N VAL A 102 -9.30 -9.04 -0.32
CA VAL A 102 -9.99 -10.27 -0.69
C VAL A 102 -9.57 -10.68 -2.10
N TRP A 103 -9.00 -11.88 -2.21
CA TRP A 103 -8.54 -12.48 -3.46
C TRP A 103 -9.24 -13.82 -3.61
N ASN A 104 -9.84 -14.12 -4.77
CA ASN A 104 -10.60 -15.35 -5.05
C ASN A 104 -10.35 -16.55 -4.09
N GLY A 105 -11.21 -16.71 -3.07
CA GLY A 105 -11.13 -17.78 -2.06
C GLY A 105 -10.36 -17.47 -0.77
N TYR A 106 -9.74 -16.30 -0.67
CA TYR A 106 -8.87 -15.86 0.41
C TYR A 106 -9.23 -14.44 0.88
N ALA A 107 -9.01 -14.18 2.16
CA ALA A 107 -9.09 -12.85 2.74
C ALA A 107 -7.89 -12.63 3.66
N PHE A 108 -7.22 -11.51 3.48
CA PHE A 108 -6.06 -11.10 4.25
C PHE A 108 -6.37 -9.80 4.96
N LYS A 109 -5.89 -9.66 6.19
CA LYS A 109 -5.86 -8.38 6.91
C LYS A 109 -4.40 -8.02 7.12
N TYR A 110 -4.01 -6.85 6.61
CA TYR A 110 -2.69 -6.28 6.76
C TYR A 110 -2.76 -5.06 7.67
N ASP A 111 -1.80 -4.94 8.58
CA ASP A 111 -1.68 -3.72 9.38
C ASP A 111 -0.78 -2.72 8.65
N LEU A 112 -0.94 -1.43 8.92
CA LEU A 112 -0.01 -0.41 8.43
C LEU A 112 1.37 -0.56 9.08
N CYS A 113 2.41 -0.48 8.27
CA CYS A 113 3.76 -0.25 8.77
C CYS A 113 3.85 1.11 9.47
N PRO A 114 4.64 1.23 10.55
CA PRO A 114 4.88 2.50 11.20
C PRO A 114 5.52 3.50 10.24
N ALA A 115 5.27 4.79 10.46
CA ALA A 115 5.99 5.83 9.73
C ALA A 115 7.52 5.67 9.99
N PRO A 116 8.37 5.94 8.99
CA PRO A 116 9.82 5.90 9.18
C PRO A 116 10.24 6.73 10.41
N GLY A 117 10.84 6.08 11.40
CA GLY A 117 11.25 6.71 12.67
C GLY A 117 10.29 6.56 13.86
N ALA A 118 9.15 5.88 13.71
CA ALA A 118 8.22 5.59 14.80
C ALA A 118 8.59 4.33 15.63
N GLU A 119 9.55 3.52 15.17
CA GLU A 119 9.97 2.27 15.82
C GLU A 119 11.04 2.50 16.90
N THR A 120 10.72 3.24 17.96
CA THR A 120 11.60 3.32 19.14
C THR A 120 10.84 3.31 20.45
N THR A 121 9.79 2.49 20.59
CA THR A 121 9.26 2.21 21.94
C THR A 121 8.55 0.86 21.96
N GLY A 122 9.26 -0.21 22.31
CA GLY A 122 8.59 -1.47 22.65
C GLY A 122 9.34 -2.76 22.36
N ALA A 123 10.63 -2.84 22.67
CA ALA A 123 11.33 -4.13 22.76
C ALA A 123 12.50 -4.07 23.75
N THR A 124 12.25 -3.58 24.96
CA THR A 124 13.00 -4.11 26.11
C THR A 124 12.24 -5.33 26.58
N GLY A 125 12.62 -6.49 26.03
CA GLY A 125 12.40 -7.75 26.71
C GLY A 125 13.14 -7.67 28.04
N GLU A 126 12.39 -7.39 29.10
CA GLU A 126 12.85 -7.62 30.47
C GLU A 126 12.92 -9.14 30.63
N GLU A 127 14.11 -9.71 30.40
CA GLU A 127 14.44 -11.03 30.93
C GLU A 127 14.31 -10.93 32.45
N ALA A 128 13.19 -11.43 32.97
CA ALA A 128 12.98 -11.61 34.39
C ALA A 128 14.06 -12.58 34.90
N GLU A 129 15.09 -12.02 35.51
CA GLU A 129 16.03 -12.71 36.37
C GLU A 129 15.22 -13.48 37.42
N THR A 130 15.19 -14.81 37.31
CA THR A 130 14.58 -15.69 38.31
C THR A 130 15.55 -15.82 39.48
N PRO A 131 15.23 -15.35 40.71
CA PRO A 131 16.07 -15.63 41.86
C PRO A 131 15.87 -17.10 42.30
N ALA A 132 16.96 -17.62 42.84
CA ALA A 132 17.24 -19.00 43.24
C ALA A 132 16.18 -19.71 44.08
N ASN A 133 16.22 -21.06 43.99
CA ASN A 133 16.17 -21.91 45.16
C ASN A 133 17.16 -23.09 44.99
#